data_AF-A0A238YK09-F1
#
_entry.id   AF-A0A238YK09-F1
#
_cell.length_a   1.000
_cell.length_b   1.000
_cell.length_c   1.000
_cell.angle_alpha   90.00
_cell.angle_beta   90.00
_cell.angle_gamma   90.00
#
_symmetry.space_group_name_H-M   'P 1'
#
loop_
_entity.id
_entity.type
_entity.pdbx_description
1 polymer ?
#
loop_
_entity_poly.entity_id
_entity_poly.type
_entity_poly.pdbx_seq_one_letter_code
_entity_poly.pdbx_strand_id
1 'polypeptide(L)'
;MPDFTAHRHPILAVRCPSCGSAPGIWCRRPSGHRASGLHDERAAEADRVFIEQHGWEASIFRDGDGWIIDPRGRASIRPQPDKMALF
;
A
#
# COMPACT_ATOMS: atom_id res chain seq x y z
N MET A 1 -8.36 3.05 12.63
CA MET A 1 -8.17 2.57 11.24
C MET A 1 -6.88 3.20 10.72
N PRO A 2 -5.93 2.44 10.16
CA PRO A 2 -4.69 2.98 9.58
C PRO A 2 -4.93 4.13 8.60
N ASP A 3 -4.11 5.18 8.69
CA ASP A 3 -4.12 6.28 7.72
C ASP A 3 -2.93 6.11 6.76
N PHE A 4 -3.23 5.77 5.51
CA PHE A 4 -2.23 5.55 4.46
C PHE A 4 -1.59 6.83 3.93
N THR A 5 -2.11 8.00 4.32
CA THR A 5 -1.63 9.32 3.90
C THR A 5 -0.77 10.02 4.96
N ALA A 6 -0.82 9.56 6.21
CA ALA A 6 -0.15 10.19 7.36
C ALA A 6 1.38 10.06 7.38
N HIS A 7 1.98 9.24 6.51
CA HIS A 7 3.40 8.88 6.61
C HIS A 7 4.14 9.03 5.29
N ARG A 8 5.48 9.06 5.38
CA ARG A 8 6.36 9.23 4.21
C ARG A 8 6.15 8.16 3.14
N HIS A 9 5.73 6.96 3.53
CA HIS A 9 5.43 5.84 2.65
C HIS A 9 4.14 5.14 3.13
N PRO A 10 3.17 4.79 2.26
CA PRO A 10 1.88 4.26 2.69
C PRO A 10 1.98 2.93 3.44
N ILE A 11 2.93 2.07 3.05
CA ILE A 11 3.25 0.81 3.75
C ILE A 11 3.55 1.03 5.26
N LEU A 12 3.97 2.23 5.67
CA LEU A 12 4.19 2.54 7.07
C LEU A 12 2.90 2.68 7.89
N ALA A 13 1.71 2.75 7.28
CA ALA A 13 0.44 2.89 7.99
C ALA A 13 0.11 1.68 8.88
N VAL A 14 0.68 0.51 8.58
CA VAL A 14 0.49 -0.72 9.35
C VAL A 14 1.73 -1.11 10.15
N ARG A 15 1.54 -1.93 11.19
CA ARG A 15 2.65 -2.57 11.92
C ARG A 15 3.31 -3.61 11.00
N CYS A 16 4.64 -3.75 11.09
CA CYS A 16 5.33 -4.84 10.40
C CYS A 16 5.08 -6.19 11.10
N PRO A 17 4.52 -7.21 10.42
CA PRO A 17 4.33 -8.53 11.03
C PRO A 17 5.66 -9.23 11.36
N SER A 18 6.69 -9.00 10.55
CA SER A 18 8.00 -9.66 10.64
C SER A 18 8.88 -9.13 11.79
N CYS A 19 9.00 -7.81 11.96
CA CYS A 19 9.87 -7.21 13.00
C CYS A 19 9.11 -6.46 14.09
N GLY A 20 7.78 -6.43 14.04
CA GLY A 20 6.93 -5.75 15.02
C GLY A 20 7.01 -4.22 15.01
N SER A 21 7.78 -3.60 14.11
CA SER A 21 7.94 -2.14 14.07
C SER A 21 6.58 -1.44 13.91
N ALA A 22 6.35 -0.41 14.73
CA ALA A 22 5.10 0.34 14.78
C ALA A 22 4.81 1.10 13.47
N PRO A 23 3.56 1.53 13.25
CA PRO A 23 3.24 2.47 12.18
C PRO A 23 4.14 3.72 12.20
N GLY A 24 4.46 4.25 11.02
CA GLY A 24 5.37 5.39 10.84
C GLY A 24 6.87 5.06 11.04
N ILE A 25 7.21 3.97 11.72
CA ILE A 25 8.60 3.58 12.00
C ILE A 25 9.12 2.63 10.93
N TRP A 26 10.30 2.93 10.37
CA TRP A 26 10.94 2.07 9.37
C TRP A 26 11.28 0.69 9.94
N CYS A 27 11.27 -0.34 9.09
CA CYS A 27 11.64 -1.70 9.52
C CYS A 27 13.08 -1.73 10.04
N ARG A 28 13.32 -2.66 10.98
CA ARG A 28 14.63 -2.89 11.59
C ARG A 28 15.12 -4.29 11.25
N ARG A 29 16.41 -4.39 11.00
CA ARG A 29 17.13 -5.64 10.81
C ARG A 29 17.22 -6.39 12.15
N PRO A 30 17.51 -7.70 12.16
CA PRO A 30 17.78 -8.43 13.40
C PRO A 30 18.88 -7.80 14.28
N SER A 31 19.83 -7.08 13.66
CA SER A 31 20.87 -6.31 14.36
C SER A 31 20.36 -5.01 15.03
N GLY A 32 19.06 -4.72 14.99
CA GLY A 32 18.45 -3.51 15.56
C GLY A 32 18.57 -2.26 14.68
N HIS A 33 19.44 -2.26 13.67
CA HIS A 33 19.62 -1.14 12.76
C HIS A 33 18.45 -0.98 11.78
N ARG A 34 18.25 0.23 11.27
CA ARG A 34 17.28 0.51 10.20
C ARG A 34 17.58 -0.36 8.96
N ALA A 35 16.55 -1.03 8.46
CA ALA A 35 16.61 -1.76 7.19
C ALA A 35 16.68 -0.77 6.02
N SER A 36 17.35 -1.16 4.93
CA SER A 36 17.42 -0.35 3.71
C SER A 36 16.03 -0.22 3.05
N GLY A 37 15.23 -1.27 3.11
CA GLY A 37 13.84 -1.31 2.66
C GLY A 37 12.85 -1.63 3.77
N LEU A 38 11.57 -1.62 3.42
CA LEU A 38 10.51 -2.20 4.25
C LEU A 38 10.46 -3.71 3.97
N HIS A 39 10.05 -4.50 4.96
CA HIS A 39 9.89 -5.95 4.77
C HIS A 39 8.67 -6.24 3.88
N ASP A 40 8.77 -7.26 3.05
CA ASP A 40 7.72 -7.65 2.10
C ASP A 40 6.42 -8.02 2.82
N GLU A 41 6.49 -8.64 4.00
CA GLU A 41 5.29 -8.98 4.78
C GLU A 41 4.56 -7.72 5.27
N ARG A 42 5.28 -6.60 5.46
CA ARG A 42 4.62 -5.32 5.77
C ARG A 42 3.94 -4.75 4.54
N ALA A 43 4.54 -4.91 3.36
CA ALA A 43 3.92 -4.48 2.11
C ALA A 43 2.62 -5.25 1.85
N ALA A 44 2.67 -6.58 1.97
CA ALA A 44 1.50 -7.44 1.81
C ALA A 44 0.39 -7.12 2.82
N GLU A 45 0.73 -6.88 4.08
CA GLU A 45 -0.25 -6.48 5.09
C GLU A 45 -0.83 -5.09 4.81
N ALA A 46 -0.01 -4.14 4.36
CA ALA A 46 -0.48 -2.83 3.95
C ALA A 46 -1.47 -2.93 2.78
N ASP A 47 -1.18 -3.75 1.77
CA ASP A 47 -2.07 -3.98 0.63
C ASP A 47 -3.39 -4.63 1.06
N ARG A 48 -3.33 -5.69 1.90
CA ARG A 48 -4.52 -6.36 2.44
C ARG A 48 -5.43 -5.36 3.15
N VAL A 49 -4.87 -4.59 4.07
CA VAL A 49 -5.60 -3.60 4.87
C VAL A 49 -6.10 -2.44 4.01
N PHE A 50 -5.35 -2.01 3.01
CA PHE A 50 -5.77 -0.95 2.08
C PHE A 50 -6.99 -1.39 1.26
N ILE A 51 -6.96 -2.61 0.70
CA ILE A 51 -8.07 -3.18 -0.06
C ILE A 51 -9.30 -3.36 0.83
N GLU A 52 -9.11 -3.85 2.07
CA GLU A 52 -10.20 -4.01 3.03
C GLU A 52 -10.88 -2.68 3.36
N GLN A 53 -10.13 -1.58 3.43
CA GLN A 53 -10.65 -0.25 3.78
C GLN A 53 -11.22 0.54 2.60
N HIS A 54 -10.57 0.50 1.45
CA HIS A 54 -10.86 1.38 0.32
C HIS A 54 -11.47 0.65 -0.88
N GLY A 55 -11.47 -0.68 -0.85
CA GLY A 55 -11.87 -1.52 -1.97
C GLY A 55 -10.72 -1.76 -2.96
N TRP A 56 -10.85 -2.84 -3.73
CA TRP A 56 -9.83 -3.28 -4.68
C TRP A 56 -9.64 -2.33 -5.89
N GLU A 57 -10.63 -1.48 -6.17
CA GLU A 57 -10.58 -0.47 -7.25
C GLU A 57 -9.79 0.78 -6.84
N ALA A 58 -9.52 0.95 -5.54
CA ALA A 58 -8.79 2.10 -5.06
C ALA A 58 -7.31 2.04 -5.45
N SER A 59 -6.73 3.22 -5.69
CA SER A 59 -5.31 3.41 -5.83
C SER A 59 -4.83 4.48 -4.85
N ILE A 60 -3.53 4.46 -4.56
CA ILE A 60 -2.84 5.51 -3.83
C ILE A 60 -1.64 5.95 -4.66
N PHE A 61 -1.47 7.26 -4.81
CA PHE A 61 -0.38 7.83 -5.58
C PHE A 61 0.21 9.04 -4.87
N ARG A 62 1.46 9.34 -5.25
CA ARG A 62 2.20 10.47 -4.70
C ARG A 62 1.67 11.75 -5.32
N ASP A 63 1.36 12.73 -4.49
CA ASP A 63 1.05 14.10 -4.92
C ASP A 63 1.88 15.09 -4.09
N GLY A 64 2.90 15.69 -4.72
CA GLY A 64 3.94 16.45 -4.04
C GLY A 64 4.59 15.66 -2.89
N ASP A 65 4.55 16.24 -1.69
CA ASP A 65 5.09 15.62 -0.48
C ASP A 65 4.13 14.64 0.21
N GLY A 66 2.87 14.58 -0.24
CA GLY A 66 1.80 13.79 0.34
C GLY A 66 1.37 12.59 -0.51
N TRP A 67 0.26 12.00 -0.09
CA TRP A 67 -0.39 10.88 -0.76
C TRP A 67 -1.87 11.17 -0.93
N ILE A 68 -2.41 10.83 -2.10
CA ILE A 68 -3.84 10.92 -2.40
C ILE A 68 -4.35 9.52 -2.69
N ILE A 69 -5.52 9.20 -2.13
CA ILE A 69 -6.26 7.98 -2.40
C ILE A 69 -7.35 8.31 -3.41
N ASP A 70 -7.33 7.64 -4.56
CA ASP A 70 -8.42 7.65 -5.53
C ASP A 70 -9.21 6.34 -5.38
N PRO A 71 -10.46 6.38 -4.87
CA PRO A 71 -11.28 5.19 -4.70
C PRO A 71 -11.56 4.39 -5.99
N ARG A 72 -11.34 4.97 -7.17
CA ARG A 72 -11.60 4.33 -8.47
C ARG A 72 -10.39 4.35 -9.39
N GLY A 73 -9.20 4.63 -8.88
CA GLY A 73 -8.01 4.81 -9.71
C GLY A 73 -7.57 3.57 -10.49
N ARG A 74 -8.10 2.37 -10.18
CA ARG A 74 -7.86 1.13 -10.94
C ARG A 74 -9.02 0.71 -11.84
N ALA A 75 -10.14 1.43 -11.89
CA ALA A 75 -11.32 1.03 -12.64
C ALA A 75 -11.07 0.87 -14.16
N SER A 76 -10.10 1.61 -14.71
CA SER A 76 -9.71 1.58 -16.13
C SER A 76 -8.73 0.45 -16.50
N ILE A 77 -8.17 -0.27 -15.52
CA ILE A 77 -7.22 -1.38 -15.74
C ILE A 77 -7.96 -2.70 -16.03
N ARG A 78 -9.29 -2.73 -15.87
CA ARG A 78 -10.11 -3.88 -16.29
C ARG A 78 -9.92 -4.15 -17.79
N PRO A 79 -9.59 -5.38 -18.21
CA PRO A 79 -9.81 -5.77 -19.60
C PRO A 79 -11.30 -5.62 -19.91
N GLN A 80 -11.64 -4.77 -20.89
CA GLN A 80 -13.01 -4.69 -21.37
C GLN A 80 -13.36 -6.03 -22.03
N PRO A 81 -14.43 -6.74 -21.59
CA PRO A 81 -14.84 -8.00 -22.23
C PRO A 81 -15.23 -7.82 -23.71
N ASP A 82 -15.44 -6.57 -24.15
CA ASP A 82 -15.94 -6.21 -25.48
C ASP A 82 -14.84 -6.01 -26.56
N LYS A 83 -13.63 -6.53 -26.32
CA LYS A 83 -12.54 -6.56 -27.33
C LYS A 83 -12.07 -7.96 -27.70
N MET A 84 -12.85 -8.99 -27.39
CA MET A 84 -12.56 -10.38 -27.80
C MET A 84 -13.61 -10.97 -28.76
N ALA A 85 -14.53 -10.16 -29.28
CA ALA A 85 -15.54 -10.59 -30.25
C ALA A 85 -15.55 -9.67 -31.47
N LEU A 86 -14.44 -9.67 -32.22
CA LEU A 86 -14.42 -9.30 -33.63
C LEU A 86 -13.14 -9.91 -34.19
N PHE A 87 -13.25 -11.16 -34.66
CA PHE A 87 -12.75 -11.71 -35.93
C PHE A 87 -13.13 -13.19 -36.00
#